data_AF-A0AAP6EB09-F1
#
_entry.id   AF-A0AAP6EB09-F1
#
_cell.length_a   1.000
_cell.length_b   1.000
_cell.length_c   1.000
_cell.angle_alpha   90.00
_cell.angle_beta   90.00
_cell.angle_gamma   90.00
#
_symmetry.space_group_name_H-M   'P 1'
#
loop_
_entity.id
_entity.type
_entity.pdbx_description
1 polymer ?
#
loop_
_entity_poly.entity_id
_entity_poly.type
_entity_poly.pdbx_seq_one_letter_code
_entity_poly.pdbx_strand_id
1 'polypeptide(L)'
;MSDITISRPELVTGHTDVICSTSIRHILAVRKSTLLQIDTLIRQLAEISAMTESIGGKTALDWAMKQDFRCGCWLMEKPETAMKAITCNLDREIWRDLMQCSGMLSLMDAQARDTWYRSLEYDNFPEISEENILSTFEQLHQNKDEVFERGVINVFRGLSWNYKTNCPCKFGNKIIVNNLVRWDQWGLHLITGQQADRLADLERMLHLFSGKPIPDNRENITIHLDDHIRSLQGKECYEDEMFIIKYFKKGSAHITFRKPELVDRLNDIIAKHYPDMLAV
;
A
#
# COMPACT_ATOMS: atom_id res chain seq x y z
N MET A 1 -24.42 -5.53 38.75
CA MET A 1 -23.16 -6.29 38.66
C MET A 1 -23.37 -7.31 37.57
N SER A 2 -23.44 -6.86 36.32
CA SER A 2 -22.31 -6.53 35.45
C SER A 2 -21.60 -7.81 35.03
N ASP A 3 -21.83 -8.21 33.78
CA ASP A 3 -20.75 -8.49 32.83
C ASP A 3 -21.37 -8.50 31.42
N ILE A 4 -21.33 -7.33 30.77
CA ILE A 4 -21.58 -7.20 29.34
C ILE A 4 -20.25 -7.52 28.67
N THR A 5 -20.11 -8.73 28.17
CA THR A 5 -18.99 -9.13 27.32
C THR A 5 -19.14 -8.40 25.99
N ILE A 6 -18.34 -7.35 25.79
CA ILE A 6 -18.21 -6.67 24.50
C ILE A 6 -17.49 -7.66 23.58
N SER A 7 -18.25 -8.31 22.70
CA SER A 7 -17.69 -9.15 21.64
C SER A 7 -16.88 -8.28 20.68
N ARG A 8 -15.57 -8.41 20.77
CA ARG A 8 -14.58 -7.82 19.88
C ARG A 8 -14.85 -8.36 18.46
N PRO A 9 -15.09 -7.51 17.44
CA PRO A 9 -15.30 -8.03 16.10
C PRO A 9 -13.97 -8.57 15.57
N GLU A 10 -13.92 -9.88 15.33
CA GLU A 10 -12.83 -10.54 14.60
C GLU A 10 -12.79 -9.97 13.18
N LEU A 11 -11.93 -8.96 12.97
CA LEU A 11 -11.58 -8.44 11.66
C LEU A 11 -10.69 -9.45 10.93
N VAL A 12 -11.30 -10.49 10.33
CA VAL A 12 -10.62 -11.38 9.38
C VAL A 12 -11.61 -11.71 8.25
N THR A 13 -11.60 -10.91 7.19
CA THR A 13 -12.42 -11.13 5.99
C THR A 13 -11.63 -11.92 4.94
N GLY A 14 -12.12 -13.12 4.62
CA GLY A 14 -12.29 -13.74 3.29
C GLY A 14 -11.18 -13.86 2.24
N HIS A 15 -10.09 -13.08 2.28
CA HIS A 15 -9.05 -13.05 1.25
C HIS A 15 -7.62 -13.00 1.80
N THR A 16 -7.44 -13.32 3.08
CA THR A 16 -6.10 -13.57 3.64
C THR A 16 -5.74 -15.01 3.33
N ASP A 17 -5.07 -15.25 2.20
CA ASP A 17 -4.34 -16.50 2.02
C ASP A 17 -3.29 -16.54 3.14
N VAL A 18 -3.58 -17.31 4.19
CA VAL A 18 -2.65 -17.53 5.30
C VAL A 18 -1.34 -18.01 4.66
N ILE A 19 -0.25 -17.28 4.90
CA ILE A 19 1.06 -17.68 4.42
C ILE A 19 1.42 -18.98 5.14
N CYS A 20 1.21 -20.11 4.45
CA CYS A 20 1.50 -21.42 5.01
C CYS A 20 3.02 -21.60 5.21
N SER A 21 3.43 -22.26 6.29
CA SER A 21 4.85 -22.61 6.53
C SER A 21 5.44 -23.43 5.36
N THR A 22 4.63 -24.25 4.70
CA THR A 22 5.01 -24.96 3.47
C THR A 22 5.38 -24.00 2.34
N SER A 23 4.67 -22.89 2.19
CA SER A 23 4.96 -21.84 1.22
C SER A 23 6.26 -21.11 1.55
N ILE A 24 6.51 -20.79 2.82
CA ILE A 24 7.78 -20.15 3.26
C ILE A 24 8.97 -21.05 2.92
N ARG A 25 8.91 -22.33 3.28
CA ARG A 25 9.98 -23.29 2.96
C ARG A 25 10.21 -23.44 1.47
N HIS A 26 9.13 -23.44 0.69
CA HIS A 26 9.22 -23.47 -0.77
C HIS A 26 9.93 -22.22 -1.31
N ILE A 27 9.54 -21.02 -0.86
CA ILE A 27 10.18 -19.74 -1.25
C ILE A 27 11.68 -19.78 -0.93
N LEU A 28 12.07 -20.21 0.27
CA LEU A 28 13.47 -20.29 0.68
C LEU A 28 14.27 -21.29 -0.17
N ALA A 29 13.69 -22.45 -0.48
CA ALA A 29 14.33 -23.46 -1.31
C ALA A 29 14.53 -22.96 -2.76
N VAL A 30 13.49 -22.36 -3.35
CA VAL A 30 13.54 -21.78 -4.70
C VAL A 30 14.54 -20.63 -4.74
N ARG A 31 14.48 -19.68 -3.80
CA ARG A 31 15.44 -18.58 -3.69
C ARG A 31 16.88 -19.09 -3.67
N LYS A 32 17.19 -20.06 -2.80
CA LYS A 32 18.54 -20.63 -2.67
C LYS A 32 19.01 -21.28 -3.97
N SER A 33 18.16 -22.09 -4.60
CA SER A 33 18.48 -22.75 -5.88
C SER A 33 18.70 -21.73 -7.00
N THR A 34 17.84 -20.72 -7.10
CA THR A 34 17.94 -19.65 -8.11
C THR A 34 19.23 -18.86 -7.96
N LEU A 35 19.58 -18.43 -6.75
CA LEU A 35 20.81 -17.67 -6.52
C LEU A 35 22.07 -18.50 -6.84
N LEU A 36 22.07 -19.80 -6.56
CA LEU A 36 23.17 -20.70 -6.93
C LEU A 36 23.33 -20.82 -8.46
N GLN A 37 22.22 -20.94 -9.18
CA GLN A 37 22.25 -21.01 -10.64
C GLN A 37 22.71 -19.69 -11.27
N ILE A 38 22.28 -18.55 -10.71
CA ILE A 38 22.71 -17.23 -11.16
C ILE A 38 24.21 -17.02 -10.91
N ASP A 39 24.73 -17.38 -9.73
CA ASP A 39 26.18 -17.28 -9.43
C ASP A 39 27.00 -18.12 -10.42
N THR A 40 26.55 -19.35 -10.71
CA THR A 40 27.19 -20.22 -11.70
C THR A 40 27.21 -19.57 -13.09
N LEU A 41 26.08 -19.02 -13.53
CA LEU A 41 25.97 -18.35 -14.83
C LEU A 41 26.90 -17.13 -14.94
N ILE A 42 26.97 -16.30 -13.88
CA ILE A 42 27.83 -15.10 -13.88
C ILE A 42 29.31 -15.50 -13.95
N ARG A 43 29.72 -16.53 -13.20
CA ARG A 43 31.10 -17.05 -13.26
C ARG A 43 31.44 -17.61 -14.64
N GLN A 44 30.55 -18.40 -15.23
CA GLN A 44 30.73 -18.92 -16.58
C GLN A 44 30.85 -17.80 -17.62
N LEU A 45 30.02 -16.75 -17.50
CA LEU A 45 30.08 -15.60 -18.40
C LEU A 45 31.40 -14.82 -18.26
N ALA A 46 31.93 -14.72 -17.03
CA ALA A 46 33.23 -14.12 -16.78
C ALA A 46 34.38 -14.95 -17.39
N GLU A 47 34.31 -16.28 -17.29
CA GLU A 47 35.28 -17.18 -17.94
C GLU A 47 35.26 -17.07 -19.46
N ILE A 48 34.06 -17.08 -20.06
CA ILE A 48 33.89 -16.88 -21.51
C ILE A 48 34.46 -15.52 -21.93
N SER A 49 34.22 -14.47 -21.14
CA SER A 49 34.76 -13.13 -21.42
C SER A 49 36.29 -13.12 -21.40
N ALA A 50 36.91 -13.81 -20.43
CA ALA A 50 38.37 -13.93 -20.38
C ALA A 50 38.93 -14.69 -21.59
N MET A 51 38.24 -15.75 -22.03
CA MET A 51 38.60 -16.50 -23.24
C MET A 51 38.51 -15.63 -24.50
N THR A 52 37.41 -14.89 -24.69
CA THR A 52 37.23 -14.04 -25.87
C THR A 52 38.22 -12.87 -25.87
N GLU A 53 38.49 -12.29 -24.71
CA GLU A 53 39.51 -11.24 -24.57
C GLU A 53 40.91 -11.75 -24.94
N SER A 54 41.27 -12.98 -24.55
CA SER A 54 42.57 -13.59 -24.86
C SER A 54 42.85 -13.73 -26.36
N ILE A 55 41.81 -13.79 -27.19
CA ILE A 55 41.90 -13.83 -28.66
C ILE A 55 41.59 -12.48 -29.33
N GLY A 56 41.50 -11.39 -28.55
CA GLY A 56 41.19 -10.05 -29.05
C GLY A 56 39.70 -9.76 -29.30
N GLY A 57 38.80 -10.68 -28.93
CA GLY A 57 37.35 -10.60 -29.10
C GLY A 57 36.60 -9.76 -28.05
N LYS A 58 37.33 -9.10 -27.13
CA LYS A 58 36.80 -8.30 -26.00
C LYS A 58 35.88 -9.10 -25.06
N THR A 59 35.01 -8.42 -24.28
CA THR A 59 34.22 -9.03 -23.18
C THR A 59 32.72 -9.11 -23.49
N ALA A 60 31.94 -9.80 -22.65
CA ALA A 60 30.49 -9.89 -22.79
C ALA A 60 29.78 -8.52 -22.86
N LEU A 61 30.33 -7.49 -22.24
CA LEU A 61 29.81 -6.11 -22.36
C LEU A 61 29.83 -5.61 -23.81
N ASP A 62 30.81 -6.02 -24.59
CA ASP A 62 31.02 -5.55 -25.96
C ASP A 62 30.15 -6.30 -26.98
N TRP A 63 29.93 -7.60 -26.78
CA TRP A 63 29.27 -8.46 -27.77
C TRP A 63 27.86 -8.93 -27.38
N ALA A 64 27.47 -8.90 -26.10
CA ALA A 64 26.14 -9.34 -25.65
C ALA A 64 25.13 -8.19 -25.51
N MET A 65 25.61 -6.96 -25.27
CA MET A 65 24.73 -5.81 -25.00
C MET A 65 24.30 -5.11 -26.29
N LYS A 66 22.99 -4.84 -26.44
CA LYS A 66 22.47 -3.99 -27.53
C LYS A 66 22.92 -2.55 -27.31
N GLN A 67 23.45 -1.91 -28.35
CA GLN A 67 24.06 -0.57 -28.28
C GLN A 67 23.12 0.53 -27.75
N ASP A 68 21.81 0.38 -27.97
CA ASP A 68 20.78 1.34 -27.52
C ASP A 68 20.26 1.08 -26.10
N PHE A 69 20.66 -0.04 -25.48
CA PHE A 69 20.20 -0.45 -24.15
C PHE A 69 21.32 -0.26 -23.11
N ARG A 70 21.70 1.00 -22.87
CA ARG A 70 22.65 1.35 -21.79
C ARG A 70 21.96 1.45 -20.43
N CYS A 71 21.18 0.44 -20.08
CA CYS A 71 20.81 0.18 -18.69
C CYS A 71 21.91 -0.72 -18.13
N GLY A 72 22.47 -0.40 -16.95
CA GLY A 72 23.46 -1.27 -16.32
C GLY A 72 22.90 -2.69 -16.14
N CYS A 73 23.68 -3.71 -16.49
CA CYS A 73 23.30 -5.12 -16.36
C CYS A 73 24.14 -5.78 -15.28
N TRP A 74 23.52 -6.19 -14.17
CA TRP A 74 24.23 -6.84 -13.07
C TRP A 74 24.95 -8.12 -13.49
N LEU A 75 24.46 -8.84 -14.51
CA LEU A 75 25.12 -10.05 -15.02
C LEU A 75 26.50 -9.76 -15.65
N MET A 76 26.78 -8.50 -15.99
CA MET A 76 28.04 -8.08 -16.60
C MET A 76 29.02 -7.48 -15.58
N GLU A 77 28.61 -7.36 -14.32
CA GLU A 77 29.47 -6.90 -13.23
C GLU A 77 30.33 -8.03 -12.66
N LYS A 78 31.29 -7.67 -11.80
CA LYS A 78 32.07 -8.67 -11.05
C LYS A 78 31.14 -9.59 -10.26
N PRO A 79 31.42 -10.92 -10.18
CA PRO A 79 30.55 -11.89 -9.51
C PRO A 79 30.09 -11.45 -8.12
N GLU A 80 30.99 -10.91 -7.30
CA GLU A 80 30.69 -10.48 -5.94
C GLU A 80 29.70 -9.31 -5.89
N THR A 81 29.92 -8.30 -6.75
CA THR A 81 29.04 -7.11 -6.86
C THR A 81 27.67 -7.50 -7.43
N ALA A 82 27.68 -8.31 -8.49
CA ALA A 82 26.49 -8.80 -9.17
C ALA A 82 25.61 -9.60 -8.21
N MET A 83 26.19 -10.58 -7.50
CA MET A 83 25.45 -11.43 -6.59
C MET A 83 24.85 -10.66 -5.42
N LYS A 84 25.57 -9.67 -4.88
CA LYS A 84 25.04 -8.80 -3.83
C LYS A 84 23.79 -8.04 -4.30
N ALA A 85 23.88 -7.37 -5.46
CA ALA A 85 22.77 -6.59 -6.01
C ALA A 85 21.57 -7.46 -6.40
N ILE A 86 21.81 -8.60 -7.07
CA ILE A 86 20.76 -9.53 -7.48
C ILE A 86 20.04 -10.14 -6.27
N THR A 87 20.80 -10.56 -5.24
CA THR A 87 20.22 -11.09 -4.00
C THR A 87 19.32 -10.05 -3.34
N CYS A 88 19.80 -8.80 -3.20
CA CYS A 88 19.02 -7.73 -2.61
C CYS A 88 17.73 -7.42 -3.39
N ASN A 89 17.82 -7.35 -4.72
CA ASN A 89 16.65 -7.12 -5.57
C ASN A 89 15.63 -8.26 -5.49
N LEU A 90 16.10 -9.52 -5.47
CA LEU A 90 15.23 -10.68 -5.32
C LEU A 90 14.53 -10.68 -3.95
N ASP A 91 15.28 -10.41 -2.89
CA ASP A 91 14.75 -10.36 -1.52
C ASP A 91 13.71 -9.27 -1.35
N ARG A 92 13.93 -8.09 -1.96
CA ARG A 92 12.98 -6.99 -2.00
C ARG A 92 11.64 -7.41 -2.62
N GLU A 93 11.68 -8.12 -3.75
CA GLU A 93 10.47 -8.60 -4.43
C GLU A 93 9.77 -9.72 -3.64
N ILE A 94 10.52 -10.62 -3.01
CA ILE A 94 9.96 -11.63 -2.10
C ILE A 94 9.21 -10.95 -0.94
N TRP A 95 9.80 -9.94 -0.30
CA TRP A 95 9.13 -9.20 0.77
C TRP A 95 7.87 -8.46 0.29
N ARG A 96 7.91 -7.90 -0.93
CA ARG A 96 6.74 -7.25 -1.52
C ARG A 96 5.60 -8.25 -1.73
N ASP A 97 5.89 -9.41 -2.29
CA ASP A 97 4.92 -10.48 -2.53
C ASP A 97 4.34 -11.02 -1.21
N LEU A 98 5.19 -11.33 -0.23
CA LEU A 98 4.76 -11.77 1.10
C LEU A 98 3.80 -10.76 1.74
N MET A 99 4.12 -9.46 1.69
CA MET A 99 3.24 -8.42 2.23
C MET A 99 1.91 -8.33 1.50
N GLN A 100 1.90 -8.52 0.18
CA GLN A 100 0.67 -8.55 -0.61
C GLN A 100 -0.19 -9.76 -0.25
N CYS A 101 0.38 -10.96 -0.21
CA CYS A 101 -0.34 -12.19 0.15
C CYS A 101 -0.90 -12.16 1.58
N SER A 102 -0.18 -11.53 2.52
CA SER A 102 -0.63 -11.42 3.91
C SER A 102 -1.88 -10.56 4.12
N GLY A 103 -2.28 -9.77 3.12
CA GLY A 103 -3.33 -8.76 3.25
C GLY A 103 -2.99 -7.58 4.17
N MET A 104 -1.79 -7.53 4.76
CA MET A 104 -1.42 -6.48 5.71
C MET A 104 -1.42 -5.07 5.09
N LEU A 105 -1.05 -4.95 3.81
CA LEU A 105 -1.10 -3.69 3.06
C LEU A 105 -2.51 -3.07 3.01
N SER A 106 -3.55 -3.89 3.15
CA SER A 106 -4.94 -3.43 3.12
C SER A 106 -5.38 -2.77 4.43
N LEU A 107 -4.73 -3.13 5.55
CA LEU A 107 -4.96 -2.55 6.88
C LEU A 107 -4.18 -1.25 7.09
N MET A 108 -3.14 -1.03 6.28
CA MET A 108 -2.27 0.14 6.37
C MET A 108 -2.88 1.37 5.69
N ASP A 109 -2.71 2.53 6.32
CA ASP A 109 -2.93 3.84 5.68
C ASP A 109 -1.80 4.19 4.70
N ALA A 110 -2.01 5.24 3.90
CA ALA A 110 -1.05 5.66 2.88
C ALA A 110 0.35 5.97 3.43
N GLN A 111 0.47 6.55 4.63
CA GLN A 111 1.75 6.84 5.25
C GLN A 111 2.47 5.57 5.70
N ALA A 112 1.74 4.62 6.30
CA ALA A 112 2.31 3.34 6.69
C ALA A 112 2.80 2.55 5.46
N ARG A 113 2.04 2.57 4.35
CA ARG A 113 2.46 1.95 3.08
C ARG A 113 3.68 2.63 2.47
N ASP A 114 3.72 3.96 2.41
CA ASP A 114 4.89 4.71 1.92
C ASP A 114 6.15 4.39 2.75
N THR A 115 6.01 4.31 4.07
CA THR A 115 7.12 3.94 4.97
C THR A 115 7.65 2.55 4.64
N TRP A 116 6.76 1.58 4.42
CA TRP A 116 7.14 0.23 4.03
C TRP A 116 7.79 0.16 2.65
N TYR A 117 7.24 0.84 1.64
CA TYR A 117 7.85 0.85 0.31
C TYR A 117 9.23 1.50 0.33
N ARG A 118 9.41 2.58 1.10
CA ARG A 118 10.73 3.20 1.27
C ARG A 118 11.72 2.28 1.98
N SER A 119 11.30 1.52 2.99
CA SER A 119 12.20 0.56 3.63
C SER A 119 12.69 -0.50 2.65
N LEU A 120 11.83 -0.92 1.70
CA LEU A 120 12.21 -1.79 0.59
C LEU A 120 13.17 -1.12 -0.40
N GLU A 121 12.94 0.15 -0.76
CA GLU A 121 13.80 0.89 -1.69
C GLU A 121 15.21 1.16 -1.14
N TYR A 122 15.32 1.46 0.15
CA TYR A 122 16.58 1.73 0.83
C TYR A 122 17.27 0.48 1.40
N ASP A 123 16.87 -0.72 0.94
CA ASP A 123 17.44 -2.01 1.37
C ASP A 123 17.43 -2.22 2.89
N ASN A 124 16.46 -1.60 3.57
CA ASN A 124 16.28 -1.66 5.00
C ASN A 124 15.16 -2.65 5.35
N PHE A 125 15.39 -3.93 5.03
CA PHE A 125 14.48 -5.03 5.34
C PHE A 125 15.25 -6.23 5.92
N PRO A 126 14.59 -7.09 6.72
CA PRO A 126 15.26 -8.24 7.31
C PRO A 126 15.75 -9.22 6.23
N GLU A 127 16.82 -9.96 6.52
CA GLU A 127 17.27 -11.05 5.65
C GLU A 127 16.14 -12.07 5.44
N ILE A 128 16.00 -12.60 4.23
CA ILE A 128 15.03 -13.66 3.93
C ILE A 128 15.44 -14.96 4.63
N SER A 129 14.80 -15.23 5.77
CA SER A 129 14.89 -16.47 6.56
C SER A 129 13.52 -16.83 7.14
N GLU A 130 13.32 -18.11 7.51
CA GLU A 130 12.05 -18.55 8.12
C GLU A 130 11.76 -17.76 9.42
N GLU A 131 12.78 -17.57 10.27
CA GLU A 131 12.67 -16.80 11.52
C GLU A 131 12.32 -15.33 11.29
N ASN A 132 12.98 -14.66 10.34
CA ASN A 132 12.74 -13.25 10.05
C ASN A 132 11.35 -13.03 9.43
N ILE A 133 10.92 -13.94 8.54
CA ILE A 133 9.57 -13.87 7.94
C ILE A 133 8.53 -14.06 9.05
N LEU A 134 8.66 -15.09 9.88
CA LEU A 134 7.70 -15.36 10.95
C LEU A 134 7.63 -14.22 11.96
N SER A 135 8.78 -13.75 12.46
CA SER A 135 8.82 -12.64 13.42
C SER A 135 8.27 -11.33 12.85
N THR A 136 8.54 -11.02 11.57
CA THR A 136 7.98 -9.84 10.90
C THR A 136 6.46 -9.93 10.82
N PHE A 137 5.91 -11.05 10.36
CA PHE A 137 4.46 -11.20 10.26
C PHE A 137 3.78 -11.32 11.63
N GLU A 138 4.44 -11.89 12.63
CA GLU A 138 3.96 -11.89 14.00
C GLU A 138 3.84 -10.47 14.55
N GLN A 139 4.87 -9.64 14.39
CA GLN A 139 4.84 -8.23 14.80
C GLN A 139 3.76 -7.44 14.06
N LEU A 140 3.66 -7.64 12.73
CA LEU A 140 2.61 -6.99 11.94
C LEU A 140 1.22 -7.41 12.40
N HIS A 141 1.02 -8.68 12.74
CA HIS A 141 -0.25 -9.18 13.25
C HIS A 141 -0.58 -8.63 14.64
N GLN A 142 0.40 -8.58 15.55
CA GLN A 142 0.23 -8.01 16.89
C GLN A 142 -0.14 -6.53 16.83
N ASN A 143 0.44 -5.78 15.89
CA ASN A 143 0.23 -4.35 15.73
C ASN A 143 -0.90 -3.99 14.74
N LYS A 144 -1.60 -4.97 14.17
CA LYS A 144 -2.58 -4.74 13.08
C LYS A 144 -3.70 -3.78 13.48
N ASP A 145 -4.20 -3.92 14.71
CA ASP A 145 -5.28 -3.09 15.24
C ASP A 145 -4.79 -1.66 15.42
N GLU A 146 -3.57 -1.47 15.93
CA GLU A 146 -2.96 -0.15 16.12
C GLU A 146 -2.67 0.54 14.78
N VAL A 147 -2.13 -0.19 13.80
CA VAL A 147 -1.87 0.32 12.45
C VAL A 147 -3.16 0.78 11.79
N PHE A 148 -4.22 -0.02 11.91
CA PHE A 148 -5.53 0.33 11.40
C PHE A 148 -6.12 1.57 12.10
N GLU A 149 -6.10 1.61 13.43
CA GLU A 149 -6.60 2.74 14.22
C GLU A 149 -5.84 4.02 13.91
N ARG A 150 -4.51 3.96 13.80
CA ARG A 150 -3.67 5.11 13.41
C ARG A 150 -4.08 5.67 12.05
N GLY A 151 -4.45 4.81 11.10
CA GLY A 151 -4.98 5.23 9.81
C GLY A 151 -6.24 6.08 9.95
N VAL A 152 -7.19 5.64 10.78
CA VAL A 152 -8.43 6.39 11.08
C VAL A 152 -8.10 7.77 11.67
N ILE A 153 -7.17 7.81 12.61
CA ILE A 153 -6.70 9.05 13.25
C ILE A 153 -6.01 9.97 12.24
N ASN A 154 -5.23 9.43 11.30
CA ASN A 154 -4.55 10.19 10.26
C ASN A 154 -5.54 10.84 9.29
N VAL A 155 -6.59 10.13 8.88
CA VAL A 155 -7.68 10.69 8.08
C VAL A 155 -8.39 11.81 8.85
N PHE A 156 -8.73 11.56 10.11
CA PHE A 156 -9.41 12.54 10.97
C PHE A 156 -8.62 13.84 11.15
N ARG A 157 -7.34 13.73 11.53
CA ARG A 157 -6.43 14.88 11.69
C ARG A 157 -6.16 15.60 10.38
N GLY A 158 -6.34 14.92 9.26
CA GLY A 158 -6.19 15.47 7.91
C GLY A 158 -7.34 16.39 7.47
N LEU A 159 -8.47 16.40 8.19
CA LEU A 159 -9.62 17.24 7.86
C LEU A 159 -9.36 18.72 8.16
N SER A 160 -9.91 19.61 7.33
CA SER A 160 -9.92 21.05 7.60
C SER A 160 -11.01 21.40 8.62
N TRP A 161 -10.66 22.06 9.72
CA TRP A 161 -11.60 22.37 10.80
C TRP A 161 -12.33 23.71 10.62
N ASN A 162 -12.09 24.39 9.49
CA ASN A 162 -12.76 25.64 9.15
C ASN A 162 -14.24 25.46 8.75
N TYR A 163 -14.72 24.22 8.67
CA TYR A 163 -16.09 23.89 8.29
C TYR A 163 -16.89 23.41 9.49
N LYS A 164 -18.11 23.93 9.65
CA LYS A 164 -19.04 23.53 10.73
C LYS A 164 -19.32 22.02 10.78
N THR A 165 -19.25 21.33 9.63
CA THR A 165 -19.52 19.89 9.55
C THR A 165 -18.32 19.02 9.88
N ASN A 166 -17.11 19.57 9.79
CA ASN A 166 -15.89 18.89 10.22
C ASN A 166 -15.67 19.20 11.70
N CYS A 167 -16.25 18.37 12.57
CA CYS A 167 -16.13 18.54 14.01
C CYS A 167 -14.70 18.16 14.46
N PRO A 168 -14.04 18.98 15.30
CA PRO A 168 -12.70 18.68 15.79
C PRO A 168 -12.65 17.48 16.76
N CYS A 169 -13.81 16.97 17.20
CA CYS A 169 -13.91 15.85 18.14
C CYS A 169 -14.42 14.54 17.52
N LYS A 170 -15.07 14.58 16.35
CA LYS A 170 -15.65 13.38 15.72
C LYS A 170 -15.90 13.53 14.22
N PHE A 171 -16.01 12.42 13.52
CA PHE A 171 -16.63 12.41 12.20
C PHE A 171 -18.13 12.70 12.32
N GLY A 172 -18.61 13.68 11.56
CA GLY A 172 -20.04 13.88 11.33
C GLY A 172 -20.53 13.05 10.13
N ASN A 173 -21.83 13.10 9.87
CA ASN A 173 -22.45 12.43 8.71
C ASN A 173 -21.93 12.92 7.35
N LYS A 174 -21.19 14.04 7.34
CA LYS A 174 -20.59 14.62 6.15
C LYS A 174 -19.28 15.32 6.51
N ILE A 175 -18.24 15.05 5.72
CA ILE A 175 -16.97 15.76 5.77
C ILE A 175 -16.76 16.62 4.52
N ILE A 176 -15.95 17.66 4.67
CA ILE A 176 -15.52 18.54 3.57
C ILE A 176 -14.01 18.44 3.43
N VAL A 177 -13.57 18.06 2.23
CA VAL A 177 -12.16 17.92 1.87
C VAL A 177 -11.83 18.97 0.81
N ASN A 178 -10.79 19.77 1.07
CA ASN A 178 -10.29 20.75 0.11
C ASN A 178 -9.21 20.13 -0.77
N ASN A 179 -9.02 20.69 -1.96
CA ASN A 179 -8.01 20.25 -2.93
C ASN A 179 -8.14 18.77 -3.29
N LEU A 180 -9.37 18.24 -3.34
CA LEU A 180 -9.62 16.89 -3.86
C LEU A 180 -9.79 16.91 -5.38
N VAL A 181 -10.39 17.98 -5.92
CA VAL A 181 -10.57 18.17 -7.36
C VAL A 181 -9.94 19.48 -7.80
N ARG A 182 -9.63 19.60 -9.08
CA ARG A 182 -9.18 20.83 -9.71
C ARG A 182 -10.02 21.13 -10.94
N TRP A 183 -10.35 22.40 -11.12
CA TRP A 183 -10.96 22.90 -12.35
C TRP A 183 -9.95 23.77 -13.10
N ASP A 184 -9.67 23.44 -14.36
CA ASP A 184 -8.87 24.27 -15.25
C ASP A 184 -9.41 24.24 -16.69
N GLN A 185 -8.59 24.68 -17.65
CA GLN A 185 -8.95 24.75 -19.07
C GLN A 185 -9.25 23.39 -19.72
N TRP A 186 -8.81 22.30 -19.10
CA TRP A 186 -9.10 20.93 -19.57
C TRP A 186 -10.31 20.30 -18.85
N GLY A 187 -10.98 21.08 -17.98
CA GLY A 187 -12.18 20.66 -17.25
C GLY A 187 -11.91 20.34 -15.79
N LEU A 188 -12.85 19.61 -15.18
CA LEU A 188 -12.69 19.11 -13.81
C LEU A 188 -11.89 17.80 -13.84
N HIS A 189 -10.96 17.63 -12.92
CA HIS A 189 -10.25 16.37 -12.70
C HIS A 189 -9.98 16.14 -11.22
N LEU A 190 -9.83 14.87 -10.82
CA LEU A 190 -9.38 14.51 -9.48
C LEU A 190 -7.89 14.88 -9.30
N ILE A 191 -7.53 15.43 -8.15
CA ILE A 191 -6.11 15.67 -7.81
C ILE A 191 -5.56 14.38 -7.20
N THR A 192 -4.51 13.82 -7.82
CA THR A 192 -3.75 12.71 -7.24
C THR A 192 -2.88 13.21 -6.08
N GLY A 193 -2.73 12.38 -5.04
CA GLY A 193 -1.92 12.68 -3.86
C GLY A 193 -2.71 12.58 -2.55
N GLN A 194 -2.21 13.23 -1.50
CA GLN A 194 -2.60 12.96 -0.10
C GLN A 194 -4.11 12.97 0.17
N GLN A 195 -4.89 13.87 -0.47
CA GLN A 195 -6.34 13.92 -0.23
C GLN A 195 -7.09 12.78 -0.92
N ALA A 196 -6.66 12.37 -2.12
CA ALA A 196 -7.20 11.19 -2.79
C ALA A 196 -6.81 9.92 -2.02
N ASP A 197 -5.56 9.84 -1.53
CA ASP A 197 -5.10 8.72 -0.69
C ASP A 197 -5.94 8.59 0.58
N ARG A 198 -6.23 9.70 1.27
CA ARG A 198 -7.12 9.71 2.44
C ARG A 198 -8.54 9.26 2.12
N LEU A 199 -9.07 9.63 0.95
CA LEU A 199 -10.38 9.17 0.51
C LEU A 199 -10.39 7.65 0.26
N ALA A 200 -9.36 7.13 -0.41
CA ALA A 200 -9.18 5.68 -0.58
C ALA A 200 -9.00 4.97 0.76
N ASP A 201 -8.23 5.53 1.69
CA ASP A 201 -8.04 4.98 3.04
C ASP A 201 -9.36 4.89 3.80
N LEU A 202 -10.17 5.95 3.73
CA LEU A 202 -11.51 6.00 4.33
C LEU A 202 -12.44 4.94 3.74
N GLU A 203 -12.45 4.76 2.42
CA GLU A 203 -13.21 3.69 1.76
C GLU A 203 -12.82 2.30 2.30
N ARG A 204 -11.52 2.00 2.36
CA ARG A 204 -11.03 0.71 2.83
C ARG A 204 -11.40 0.47 4.30
N MET A 205 -11.33 1.50 5.15
CA MET A 205 -11.75 1.41 6.55
C MET A 205 -13.24 1.08 6.70
N LEU A 206 -14.10 1.70 5.89
CA LEU A 206 -15.54 1.41 5.89
C LEU A 206 -15.84 -0.01 5.37
N HIS A 207 -15.10 -0.48 4.35
CA HIS A 207 -15.21 -1.86 3.86
C HIS A 207 -14.81 -2.87 4.93
N LEU A 208 -13.71 -2.63 5.63
CA LEU A 208 -13.25 -3.44 6.77
C LEU A 208 -14.30 -3.51 7.88
N PHE A 209 -14.89 -2.37 8.25
CA PHE A 209 -15.96 -2.37 9.24
C PHE A 209 -17.22 -3.10 8.77
N SER A 210 -17.60 -2.99 7.51
CA SER A 210 -18.77 -3.69 6.96
C SER A 210 -18.53 -5.17 6.68
N GLY A 211 -17.32 -5.70 6.92
CA GLY A 211 -16.98 -7.08 6.65
C GLY A 211 -16.91 -7.40 5.15
N LYS A 212 -16.83 -6.38 4.30
CA LYS A 212 -16.78 -6.51 2.84
C LYS A 212 -15.33 -6.71 2.35
N PRO A 213 -15.15 -7.30 1.16
CA PRO A 213 -13.84 -7.31 0.52
C PRO A 213 -13.39 -5.86 0.31
N ILE A 214 -12.11 -5.62 0.54
CA ILE A 214 -11.49 -4.32 0.31
C ILE A 214 -11.34 -4.14 -1.20
N PRO A 215 -11.74 -2.99 -1.77
CA PRO A 215 -11.59 -2.75 -3.20
C PRO A 215 -10.11 -2.80 -3.61
N ASP A 216 -9.84 -3.46 -4.74
CA ASP A 216 -8.52 -3.43 -5.39
C ASP A 216 -8.13 -1.96 -5.65
N ASN A 217 -6.84 -1.63 -5.62
CA ASN A 217 -6.34 -0.31 -5.97
C ASN A 217 -6.78 0.15 -7.37
N ARG A 218 -7.12 -0.80 -8.26
CA ARG A 218 -7.66 -0.54 -9.61
C ARG A 218 -9.15 -0.22 -9.65
N GLU A 219 -9.88 -0.51 -8.57
CA GLU A 219 -11.34 -0.42 -8.48
C GLU A 219 -11.78 0.37 -7.24
N ASN A 220 -10.88 1.21 -6.70
CA ASN A 220 -11.16 2.01 -5.53
C ASN A 220 -11.95 3.29 -5.89
N ILE A 221 -12.46 3.96 -4.86
CA ILE A 221 -13.22 5.20 -4.95
C ILE A 221 -12.54 6.29 -5.78
N THR A 222 -11.20 6.37 -5.77
CA THR A 222 -10.49 7.41 -6.52
C THR A 222 -10.55 7.17 -8.02
N ILE A 223 -10.46 5.91 -8.46
CA ILE A 223 -10.62 5.54 -9.87
C ILE A 223 -12.06 5.78 -10.31
N HIS A 224 -13.04 5.29 -9.54
CA HIS A 224 -14.45 5.45 -9.90
C HIS A 224 -14.89 6.91 -9.91
N LEU A 225 -14.42 7.73 -8.96
CA LEU A 225 -14.72 9.15 -8.90
C LEU A 225 -14.07 9.90 -10.07
N ASP A 226 -12.82 9.59 -10.42
CA ASP A 226 -12.13 10.24 -11.53
C ASP A 226 -12.77 9.88 -12.88
N ASP A 227 -13.15 8.61 -13.07
CA ASP A 227 -13.89 8.16 -14.26
C ASP A 227 -15.29 8.79 -14.33
N HIS A 228 -15.98 8.96 -13.20
CA HIS A 228 -17.24 9.69 -13.14
C HIS A 228 -17.08 11.15 -13.55
N ILE A 229 -16.05 11.83 -13.01
CA ILE A 229 -15.76 13.23 -13.35
C ILE A 229 -15.46 13.39 -14.84
N ARG A 230 -14.71 12.45 -15.44
CA ARG A 230 -14.35 12.46 -16.86
C ARG A 230 -15.52 12.16 -17.79
N SER A 231 -16.41 11.24 -17.40
CA SER A 231 -17.52 10.76 -18.25
C SER A 231 -18.75 11.65 -18.25
N LEU A 232 -19.02 12.38 -17.17
CA LEU A 232 -20.28 13.10 -16.98
C LEU A 232 -20.04 14.61 -16.82
N GLN A 233 -19.72 15.28 -17.94
CA GLN A 233 -19.70 16.75 -17.98
C GLN A 233 -21.09 17.31 -17.61
N GLY A 234 -21.25 17.77 -16.35
CA GLY A 234 -22.46 18.43 -15.86
C GLY A 234 -23.18 17.75 -14.70
N LYS A 235 -22.83 16.50 -14.32
CA LYS A 235 -23.24 15.96 -13.01
C LYS A 235 -22.19 16.34 -11.97
N GLU A 236 -22.63 16.95 -10.87
CA GLU A 236 -21.75 17.43 -9.79
C GLU A 236 -21.74 16.48 -8.58
N CYS A 237 -22.28 15.27 -8.74
CA CYS A 237 -22.56 14.34 -7.65
C CYS A 237 -22.29 12.90 -8.09
N TYR A 238 -21.29 12.31 -7.45
CA TYR A 238 -21.02 10.87 -7.48
C TYR A 238 -21.73 10.21 -6.30
N GLU A 239 -22.20 8.98 -6.49
CA GLU A 239 -22.91 8.21 -5.48
C GLU A 239 -22.61 6.73 -5.65
N ASP A 240 -22.18 6.07 -4.58
CA ASP A 240 -21.98 4.62 -4.49
C ASP A 240 -22.63 4.07 -3.21
N GLU A 241 -22.22 2.89 -2.75
CA GLU A 241 -22.73 2.30 -1.52
C GLU A 241 -22.31 3.03 -0.23
N MET A 242 -21.09 3.58 -0.18
CA MET A 242 -20.48 4.13 1.03
C MET A 242 -20.63 5.65 1.12
N PHE A 243 -20.64 6.34 -0.02
CA PHE A 243 -20.49 7.78 -0.15
C PHE A 243 -21.49 8.41 -1.11
N ILE A 244 -21.85 9.65 -0.80
CA ILE A 244 -22.36 10.63 -1.76
C ILE A 244 -21.33 11.76 -1.81
N ILE A 245 -20.69 11.96 -2.96
CA ILE A 245 -19.61 12.93 -3.14
C ILE A 245 -20.08 14.04 -4.07
N LYS A 246 -20.27 15.24 -3.51
CA LYS A 246 -20.51 16.45 -4.29
C LYS A 246 -19.23 17.25 -4.42
N TYR A 247 -18.83 17.60 -5.63
CA TYR A 247 -17.58 18.31 -5.89
C TYR A 247 -17.82 19.68 -6.52
N PHE A 248 -16.94 20.64 -6.23
CA PHE A 248 -17.15 22.04 -6.56
C PHE A 248 -15.93 22.62 -7.29
N LYS A 249 -16.15 23.57 -8.20
CA LYS A 249 -15.10 24.24 -8.98
C LYS A 249 -14.01 24.93 -8.15
N LYS A 250 -14.31 25.29 -6.89
CA LYS A 250 -13.34 25.81 -5.92
C LYS A 250 -12.35 24.77 -5.39
N GLY A 251 -12.45 23.53 -5.84
CA GLY A 251 -11.55 22.42 -5.51
C GLY A 251 -11.96 21.58 -4.30
N SER A 252 -13.10 21.88 -3.67
CA SER A 252 -13.60 21.14 -2.50
C SER A 252 -14.53 20.01 -2.92
N ALA A 253 -14.56 18.94 -2.13
CA ALA A 253 -15.56 17.89 -2.18
C ALA A 253 -16.26 17.73 -0.83
N HIS A 254 -17.58 17.55 -0.88
CA HIS A 254 -18.43 17.24 0.26
C HIS A 254 -18.77 15.76 0.18
N ILE A 255 -18.24 14.98 1.13
CA ILE A 255 -18.40 13.54 1.19
C ILE A 255 -19.40 13.25 2.30
N THR A 256 -20.56 12.72 1.93
CA THR A 256 -21.60 12.30 2.88
C THR A 256 -21.53 10.80 3.04
N PHE A 257 -21.45 10.33 4.29
CA PHE A 257 -21.46 8.90 4.59
C PHE A 257 -22.89 8.34 4.48
N ARG A 258 -23.03 7.20 3.82
CA ARG A 258 -24.34 6.54 3.63
C ARG A 258 -24.68 5.53 4.72
N LYS A 259 -23.69 5.14 5.52
CA LYS A 259 -23.77 4.10 6.55
C LYS A 259 -23.40 4.72 7.91
N PRO A 260 -24.34 5.39 8.60
CA PRO A 260 -24.06 6.07 9.87
C PRO A 260 -23.42 5.14 10.92
N GLU A 261 -23.82 3.87 10.94
CA GLU A 261 -23.29 2.84 11.84
C GLU A 261 -21.78 2.60 11.67
N LEU A 262 -21.23 2.82 10.47
CA LEU A 262 -19.78 2.72 10.24
C LEU A 262 -19.05 3.99 10.68
N VAL A 263 -19.73 5.14 10.64
CA VAL A 263 -19.21 6.41 11.18
C VAL A 263 -19.11 6.33 12.70
N ASP A 264 -20.09 5.71 13.36
CA ASP A 264 -20.04 5.47 14.80
C ASP A 264 -18.81 4.63 15.17
N ARG A 265 -18.48 3.59 14.39
CA ARG A 265 -17.25 2.80 14.59
C ARG A 265 -15.96 3.59 14.36
N LEU A 266 -15.93 4.53 13.41
CA LEU A 266 -14.79 5.45 13.27
C LEU A 266 -14.65 6.33 14.52
N ASN A 267 -15.78 6.79 15.06
CA ASN A 267 -15.83 7.64 16.25
C ASN A 267 -15.45 6.87 17.52
N ASP A 268 -15.76 5.58 17.63
CA ASP A 268 -15.29 4.73 18.74
C ASP A 268 -13.75 4.69 18.82
N ILE A 269 -13.08 4.67 17.66
CA ILE A 269 -11.61 4.74 17.58
C ILE A 269 -11.11 6.12 18.03
N ILE A 270 -11.76 7.20 17.58
CA ILE A 270 -11.40 8.56 18.05
C ILE A 270 -11.58 8.66 19.56
N ALA A 271 -12.68 8.15 20.11
CA ALA A 271 -12.97 8.12 21.54
C ALA A 271 -11.88 7.39 22.34
N LYS A 272 -11.44 6.24 21.83
CA LYS A 272 -10.39 5.43 22.44
C LYS A 272 -9.05 6.18 22.52
N HIS A 273 -8.68 6.91 21.46
CA HIS A 273 -7.41 7.65 21.38
C HIS A 273 -7.45 9.02 22.06
N TYR A 274 -8.63 9.63 22.15
CA TYR A 274 -8.85 10.95 22.75
C TYR A 274 -10.04 10.93 23.73
N PRO A 275 -9.92 10.24 24.88
CA PRO A 275 -11.04 10.05 25.81
C PRO A 275 -11.61 11.36 26.36
N ASP A 276 -10.76 12.38 26.51
CA ASP A 276 -11.15 13.69 27.06
C ASP A 276 -11.81 14.62 26.02
N MET A 277 -11.84 14.26 24.73
CA MET A 277 -12.37 15.12 23.65
C MET A 277 -13.87 14.95 23.39
N LEU A 278 -14.48 13.84 23.83
CA LEU A 278 -15.90 13.54 23.64
C LEU A 278 -16.76 13.82 24.88
N ALA A 279 -16.14 14.27 25.97
CA ALA A 279 -16.84 14.71 27.17
C ALA A 279 -17.36 16.14 27.01
N VAL A 280 -18.36 16.35 26.14
CA VAL A 280 -19.17 17.59 26.08
C VAL A 280 -20.62 17.25 25.77
#